data_AF-A0A954CIR4-F1
#
_entry.id   AF-A0A954CIR4-F1
#
_cell.length_a   1.000
_cell.length_b   1.000
_cell.length_c   1.000
_cell.angle_alpha   90.00
_cell.angle_beta   90.00
_cell.angle_gamma   90.00
#
_symmetry.space_group_name_H-M   'P 1'
#
loop_
_entity.id
_entity.type
_entity.pdbx_description
1 polymer ?
#
loop_
_entity_poly.entity_id
_entity_poly.type
_entity_poly.pdbx_seq_one_letter_code
_entity_poly.pdbx_strand_id
1 'polypeptide(L)'
;MGNGPTVSEIQTFEHDVLVIGAGGAGLRAAIEASGRGKNTGLVCKSLLGKAHTVMAEGGMAAALGFSDDRDNWKIHFRDTMRGGKFLNQWRMAELHAKEAPQRVKELEDWGAVFDRTKTGLIHQRNFGGHRYPRLAHVGDRTGLELIRTLQDHGVHQGISVH
;
A
#
# COMPACT_ATOMS: atom_id res chain seq x y z
N MET A 1 -29.83 -20.28 -36.22
CA MET A 1 -28.77 -20.59 -35.24
C MET A 1 -27.83 -19.40 -35.26
N GLY A 2 -27.90 -18.54 -34.23
CA GLY A 2 -27.13 -17.29 -34.19
C GLY A 2 -25.67 -17.55 -33.85
N ASN A 3 -24.76 -17.04 -34.67
CA ASN A 3 -23.33 -17.09 -34.43
C ASN A 3 -23.03 -16.37 -33.10
N GLY A 4 -22.60 -17.14 -32.09
CA GLY A 4 -21.94 -16.57 -30.91
C GLY A 4 -20.68 -15.82 -31.32
N PRO A 5 -20.14 -14.95 -30.45
CA PRO A 5 -18.96 -14.16 -30.78
C PRO A 5 -17.82 -15.08 -31.23
N THR A 6 -17.35 -14.88 -32.46
CA THR A 6 -16.17 -15.57 -33.00
C THR A 6 -14.94 -15.12 -32.20
N VAL A 7 -14.08 -16.08 -31.85
CA VAL A 7 -12.85 -15.93 -31.05
C VAL A 7 -11.76 -15.06 -31.74
N SER A 8 -12.13 -14.26 -32.74
CA SER A 8 -11.25 -13.77 -33.80
C SER A 8 -10.59 -12.41 -33.56
N GLU A 9 -10.57 -11.87 -32.35
CA GLU A 9 -9.73 -10.68 -32.04
C GLU A 9 -9.08 -10.80 -30.65
N ILE A 10 -8.24 -11.82 -30.46
CA ILE A 10 -7.37 -11.89 -29.27
C ILE A 10 -6.23 -10.88 -29.46
N GLN A 11 -6.22 -9.82 -28.65
CA GLN A 11 -5.09 -8.90 -28.55
C GLN A 11 -4.02 -9.50 -27.62
N THR A 12 -2.76 -9.47 -28.05
CA THR A 12 -1.61 -9.95 -27.28
C THR A 12 -0.73 -8.78 -26.90
N PHE A 13 -0.42 -8.66 -25.60
CA PHE A 13 0.47 -7.64 -25.06
C PHE A 13 1.64 -8.33 -24.36
N GLU A 14 2.86 -7.90 -24.65
CA GLU A 14 4.07 -8.43 -24.02
C GLU A 14 4.60 -7.45 -22.96
N HIS A 15 4.84 -7.97 -21.76
CA HIS A 15 5.41 -7.24 -20.64
C HIS A 15 6.45 -8.12 -19.93
N ASP A 16 7.51 -7.51 -19.41
CA ASP A 16 8.48 -8.20 -18.53
C ASP A 16 7.80 -8.61 -17.22
N VAL A 17 6.90 -7.76 -16.72
CA VAL A 17 6.14 -7.96 -15.48
C VAL A 17 4.68 -7.64 -15.72
N LEU A 18 3.80 -8.59 -15.41
CA LEU A 18 2.35 -8.40 -15.41
C LEU A 18 1.83 -8.42 -13.98
N VAL A 19 1.21 -7.32 -13.55
CA VAL A 19 0.53 -7.20 -12.26
C VAL A 19 -0.98 -7.29 -12.45
N ILE A 20 -1.62 -8.24 -11.76
CA ILE A 20 -3.07 -8.40 -11.82
C ILE A 20 -3.69 -7.81 -10.55
N GLY A 21 -4.36 -6.67 -10.70
CA GLY A 21 -5.10 -5.96 -9.66
C GLY A 21 -4.47 -4.61 -9.29
N ALA A 22 -5.18 -3.51 -9.53
CA ALA A 22 -4.73 -2.15 -9.23
C ALA A 22 -5.17 -1.63 -7.84
N GLY A 23 -5.05 -2.48 -6.81
CA GLY A 23 -5.13 -2.05 -5.41
C GLY A 23 -3.82 -1.44 -4.92
N GLY A 24 -3.73 -1.07 -3.64
CA GLY A 24 -2.50 -0.49 -3.08
C GLY A 24 -1.27 -1.37 -3.29
N ALA A 25 -1.41 -2.69 -3.09
CA ALA A 25 -0.33 -3.64 -3.30
C ALA A 25 0.11 -3.72 -4.78
N GLY A 26 -0.84 -3.82 -5.71
CA GLY A 26 -0.51 -3.98 -7.13
C GLY A 26 0.05 -2.70 -7.74
N LEU A 27 -0.48 -1.53 -7.37
CA LEU A 27 0.10 -0.25 -7.78
C LEU A 27 1.54 -0.12 -7.27
N ARG A 28 1.80 -0.39 -5.99
CA ARG A 28 3.17 -0.32 -5.44
C ARG A 28 4.12 -1.31 -6.11
N ALA A 29 3.65 -2.52 -6.44
CA ALA A 29 4.42 -3.52 -7.16
C ALA A 29 4.75 -3.07 -8.59
N ALA A 30 3.76 -2.52 -9.31
CA ALA A 30 3.96 -2.02 -10.66
C ALA A 30 4.91 -0.81 -10.71
N ILE A 31 4.81 0.10 -9.72
CA ILE A 31 5.75 1.21 -9.53
C ILE A 31 7.18 0.69 -9.34
N GLU A 32 7.38 -0.32 -8.49
CA GLU A 32 8.72 -0.89 -8.25
C GLU A 32 9.30 -1.52 -9.53
N ALA A 33 8.50 -2.32 -10.22
CA ALA A 33 8.93 -3.02 -11.44
C ALA A 33 9.31 -2.00 -12.52
N SER A 34 8.46 -1.01 -12.74
CA SER A 34 8.72 0.04 -13.73
C SER A 34 9.92 0.91 -13.36
N GLY A 35 10.06 1.30 -12.09
CA GLY A 35 11.22 2.05 -11.59
C GLY A 35 12.55 1.31 -11.71
N ARG A 36 12.51 -0.02 -11.87
CA ARG A 36 13.69 -0.87 -12.19
C ARG A 36 13.90 -1.07 -13.70
N GLY A 37 13.21 -0.30 -14.54
CA GLY A 37 13.32 -0.31 -16.00
C GLY A 37 12.64 -1.52 -16.67
N LYS A 38 11.68 -2.16 -16.00
CA LYS A 38 10.91 -3.29 -16.58
C LYS A 38 9.67 -2.79 -17.31
N ASN A 39 9.44 -3.29 -18.51
CA ASN A 39 8.17 -3.07 -19.22
C ASN A 39 7.05 -3.73 -18.40
N THR A 40 6.22 -2.89 -17.76
CA THR A 40 5.26 -3.33 -16.73
C THR A 40 3.82 -3.10 -17.18
N GLY A 41 3.05 -4.18 -17.23
CA GLY A 41 1.60 -4.15 -17.43
C GLY A 41 0.85 -4.25 -16.10
N LEU A 42 -0.21 -3.48 -15.94
CA LEU A 42 -1.11 -3.51 -14.78
C LEU A 42 -2.54 -3.72 -15.25
N VAL A 43 -3.12 -4.87 -14.90
CA VAL A 43 -4.49 -5.24 -15.27
C VAL A 43 -5.44 -4.93 -14.12
N CYS A 44 -6.55 -4.26 -14.39
CA CYS A 44 -7.58 -3.98 -13.41
C CYS A 44 -8.99 -4.23 -13.96
N LYS A 45 -9.83 -4.91 -13.17
CA LYS A 45 -11.22 -5.23 -13.59
C LYS A 45 -12.16 -4.02 -13.67
N SER A 46 -11.72 -2.86 -13.20
CA SER A 46 -12.54 -1.66 -13.01
C SER A 46 -11.64 -0.43 -13.10
N LEU A 47 -12.21 0.76 -12.95
CA LEU A 47 -11.48 2.02 -13.07
C LEU A 47 -10.28 2.08 -12.10
N LEU A 48 -9.13 2.50 -12.63
CA LEU A 48 -7.93 2.77 -11.85
C LEU A 48 -8.23 3.72 -10.68
N GLY A 49 -7.84 3.33 -9.47
CA GLY A 49 -8.12 4.08 -8.25
C GLY A 49 -9.45 3.76 -7.56
N LYS A 50 -10.25 2.81 -8.07
CA LYS A 50 -11.50 2.34 -7.44
C LYS A 50 -11.37 1.00 -6.69
N ALA A 51 -10.15 0.52 -6.48
CA ALA A 51 -9.92 -0.69 -5.70
C ALA A 51 -10.33 -0.49 -4.23
N HIS A 52 -10.72 -1.57 -3.55
CA HIS A 52 -11.26 -1.53 -2.19
C HIS A 52 -10.28 -0.94 -1.14
N THR A 53 -8.98 -0.83 -1.45
CA THR A 53 -8.04 -0.05 -0.65
C THR A 53 -8.55 1.36 -0.35
N VAL A 54 -9.32 1.98 -1.26
CA VAL A 54 -9.94 3.30 -1.08
C VAL A 54 -10.85 3.39 0.15
N MET A 55 -11.42 2.26 0.58
CA MET A 55 -12.34 2.19 1.72
C MET A 55 -11.63 1.99 3.06
N ALA A 56 -10.29 1.91 3.09
CA ALA A 56 -9.57 1.80 4.35
C ALA A 56 -9.58 3.16 5.08
N GLU A 57 -9.95 3.18 6.34
CA GLU A 57 -10.10 4.42 7.11
C GLU A 57 -8.99 4.57 8.16
N GLY A 58 -8.83 3.53 8.99
CA GLY A 58 -8.08 3.55 10.25
C GLY A 58 -6.66 4.11 10.17
N GLY A 59 -5.91 3.79 9.12
CA GLY A 59 -4.51 4.21 9.00
C GLY A 59 -3.59 3.10 8.54
N MET A 60 -2.31 3.41 8.47
CA MET A 60 -1.21 2.49 8.20
C MET A 60 -0.36 2.34 9.45
N ALA A 61 -0.28 1.12 9.99
CA ALA A 61 0.54 0.84 11.17
C ALA A 61 2.03 0.89 10.83
N ALA A 62 2.75 1.81 11.46
CA ALA A 62 4.20 1.96 11.30
C ALA A 62 4.83 2.50 12.58
N ALA A 63 5.87 1.85 13.08
CA ALA A 63 6.57 2.27 14.29
C ALA A 63 7.50 3.47 14.04
N LEU A 64 6.93 4.65 13.78
CA LEU A 64 7.68 5.90 13.55
C LEU A 64 8.24 6.49 14.86
N GLY A 65 7.61 6.22 16.00
CA GLY A 65 8.02 6.73 17.32
C GLY A 65 7.78 8.24 17.51
N PHE A 66 6.95 8.86 16.68
CA PHE A 66 6.71 10.31 16.71
C PHE A 66 5.69 10.73 17.77
N SER A 67 4.72 9.85 18.08
CA SER A 67 3.72 10.11 19.13
C SER A 67 4.07 9.47 20.48
N ASP A 68 4.92 8.44 20.49
CA ASP A 68 5.42 7.77 21.69
C ASP A 68 6.83 7.23 21.40
N ASP A 69 7.84 7.74 22.11
CA ASP A 69 9.26 7.41 21.90
C ASP A 69 9.62 5.97 22.30
N ARG A 70 8.73 5.29 23.04
CA ARG A 70 8.89 3.87 23.39
C ARG A 70 8.50 2.95 22.24
N ASP A 71 7.80 3.45 21.22
CA ASP A 71 7.43 2.63 20.06
C ASP A 71 8.65 2.34 19.18
N ASN A 72 8.72 1.10 18.71
CA ASN A 72 9.78 0.65 17.82
C ASN A 72 9.35 -0.64 17.11
N TRP A 73 10.07 -1.01 16.07
CA TRP A 73 9.73 -2.17 15.24
C TRP A 73 9.67 -3.48 16.04
N LYS A 74 10.43 -3.66 17.13
CA LYS A 74 10.37 -4.88 17.95
C LYS A 74 9.04 -4.99 18.69
N ILE A 75 8.50 -3.86 19.15
CA ILE A 75 7.17 -3.80 19.77
C ILE A 75 6.09 -4.05 18.72
N HIS A 76 6.20 -3.45 17.53
CA HIS A 76 5.29 -3.71 16.42
C HIS A 76 5.30 -5.20 16.03
N PHE A 77 6.48 -5.81 15.87
CA PHE A 77 6.62 -7.23 15.60
C PHE A 77 5.96 -8.10 16.68
N ARG A 78 6.23 -7.83 17.96
CA ARG A 78 5.61 -8.55 19.09
C ARG A 78 4.09 -8.47 19.03
N ASP A 79 3.56 -7.27 18.82
CA ASP A 79 2.11 -7.04 18.76
C ASP A 79 1.48 -7.80 17.58
N THR A 80 2.12 -7.79 16.42
CA THR A 80 1.70 -8.55 15.23
C THR A 80 1.72 -10.06 15.47
N MET A 81 2.78 -10.59 16.07
CA MET A 81 2.88 -12.03 16.42
C MET A 81 1.81 -12.45 17.42
N ARG A 82 1.56 -11.64 18.46
CA ARG A 82 0.51 -11.91 19.45
C ARG A 82 -0.88 -11.80 18.85
N GLY A 83 -1.14 -10.78 18.04
CA GLY A 83 -2.43 -10.58 17.37
C GLY A 83 -2.80 -11.75 16.45
N GLY A 84 -1.79 -12.31 15.76
CA GLY A 84 -1.93 -13.51 14.95
C GLY A 84 -1.90 -14.83 15.72
N LYS A 85 -1.97 -14.79 17.07
CA LYS A 85 -1.91 -15.97 17.95
C LYS A 85 -0.70 -16.88 17.66
N PHE A 86 0.43 -16.28 17.25
CA PHE A 86 1.67 -16.97 16.86
C PHE A 86 1.55 -17.93 15.68
N LEU A 87 0.47 -17.86 14.88
CA LEU A 87 0.31 -18.63 13.64
C LEU A 87 0.95 -17.95 12.42
N ASN A 88 1.52 -16.76 12.62
CA ASN A 88 2.15 -15.99 11.55
C ASN A 88 3.45 -16.65 11.09
N GLN A 89 3.78 -16.49 9.81
CA GLN A 89 5.17 -16.66 9.39
C GLN A 89 6.01 -15.54 10.00
N TRP A 90 6.79 -15.88 11.02
CA TRP A 90 7.50 -14.90 11.87
C TRP A 90 8.42 -13.99 11.04
N ARG A 91 9.08 -14.55 10.01
CA ARG A 91 9.99 -13.77 9.16
C ARG A 91 9.26 -12.68 8.38
N MET A 92 8.04 -12.96 7.91
CA MET A 92 7.23 -11.97 7.20
C MET A 92 6.71 -10.89 8.16
N ALA A 93 6.31 -11.28 9.37
CA ALA A 93 5.90 -10.31 10.40
C ALA A 93 7.06 -9.41 10.84
N GLU A 94 8.28 -9.96 10.93
CA GLU A 94 9.49 -9.20 11.26
C GLU A 94 9.81 -8.17 10.16
N LEU A 95 9.84 -8.59 8.89
CA LEU A 95 10.06 -7.71 7.75
C LEU A 95 9.01 -6.60 7.69
N HIS A 96 7.73 -6.96 7.82
CA HIS A 96 6.63 -5.99 7.87
C HIS A 96 6.86 -4.93 8.96
N ALA A 97 7.19 -5.34 10.18
CA ALA A 97 7.39 -4.42 11.29
C ALA A 97 8.61 -3.50 11.10
N LYS A 98 9.70 -4.01 10.51
CA LYS A 98 10.93 -3.26 10.23
C LYS A 98 10.77 -2.26 9.09
N GLU A 99 10.08 -2.65 8.02
CA GLU A 99 10.00 -1.85 6.79
C GLU A 99 8.83 -0.86 6.78
N ALA A 100 7.77 -1.10 7.55
CA ALA A 100 6.60 -0.23 7.59
C ALA A 100 6.92 1.27 7.82
N PRO A 101 7.83 1.67 8.74
CA PRO A 101 8.24 3.06 8.91
C PRO A 101 8.80 3.70 7.63
N GLN A 102 9.61 2.96 6.88
CA GLN A 102 10.19 3.45 5.63
C GLN A 102 9.12 3.57 4.54
N ARG A 103 8.18 2.62 4.48
CA ARG A 103 7.07 2.64 3.51
C ARG A 103 6.10 3.81 3.75
N VAL A 104 5.86 4.20 5.00
CA VAL A 104 5.07 5.42 5.29
C VAL A 104 5.79 6.68 4.81
N LYS A 105 7.10 6.79 5.07
CA LYS A 105 7.90 7.93 4.59
C LYS A 105 7.97 7.98 3.06
N GLU A 106 8.11 6.84 2.40
CA GLU A 106 8.09 6.74 0.93
C GLU A 106 6.76 7.26 0.35
N LEU A 107 5.63 6.95 0.98
CA LEU A 107 4.33 7.49 0.57
C LEU A 107 4.24 9.00 0.80
N GLU A 108 4.77 9.50 1.91
CA GLU A 108 4.87 10.94 2.18
C GLU A 108 5.74 11.65 1.13
N ASP A 109 6.88 11.08 0.78
CA ASP A 109 7.79 11.58 -0.27
C ASP A 109 7.11 11.59 -1.65
N TRP A 110 6.19 10.66 -1.91
CA TRP A 110 5.36 10.64 -3.12
C TRP A 110 4.15 11.58 -3.05
N GLY A 111 3.97 12.32 -1.96
CA GLY A 111 2.94 13.35 -1.82
C GLY A 111 1.74 12.97 -0.97
N ALA A 112 1.76 11.84 -0.26
CA ALA A 112 0.70 11.52 0.70
C ALA A 112 0.68 12.54 1.86
N VAL A 113 -0.48 13.14 2.10
CA VAL A 113 -0.65 14.20 3.09
C VAL A 113 -1.19 13.62 4.40
N PHE A 114 -0.30 13.03 5.20
CA PHE A 114 -0.63 12.55 6.55
C PHE A 114 -0.96 13.69 7.52
N ASP A 115 -1.89 13.43 8.44
CA ASP A 115 -2.20 14.35 9.53
C ASP A 115 -0.94 14.64 10.36
N ARG A 116 -0.87 15.84 10.94
CA ARG A 116 0.34 16.35 11.58
C ARG A 116 0.16 16.56 13.08
N THR A 117 1.23 16.24 13.81
CA THR A 117 1.42 16.71 15.18
C THR A 117 1.66 18.22 15.19
N LYS A 118 1.60 18.85 16.37
CA LYS A 118 1.92 20.28 16.55
C LYS A 118 3.35 20.64 16.13
N THR A 119 4.27 19.66 16.12
CA THR A 119 5.67 19.83 15.74
C THR A 119 5.93 19.49 14.26
N GLY A 120 4.89 19.20 13.47
CA GLY A 120 4.99 18.94 12.03
C GLY A 120 5.33 17.50 11.64
N LEU A 121 5.55 16.60 12.62
CA LEU A 121 5.74 15.17 12.36
C LEU A 121 4.41 14.49 12.02
N ILE A 122 4.46 13.35 11.33
CA ILE A 122 3.29 12.50 11.06
C ILE A 122 2.61 12.13 12.39
N HIS A 123 1.31 12.42 12.48
CA HIS A 123 0.47 12.09 13.61
C HIS A 123 0.13 10.60 13.63
N GLN A 124 0.25 9.96 14.79
CA GLN A 124 -0.06 8.54 14.97
C GLN A 124 -1.16 8.38 16.03
N ARG A 125 -2.18 7.57 15.73
CA ARG A 125 -3.27 7.28 16.67
C ARG A 125 -3.21 5.88 17.26
N ASN A 126 -3.90 5.71 18.39
CA ASN A 126 -4.13 4.41 19.01
C ASN A 126 -5.01 3.54 18.10
N PHE A 127 -4.75 2.23 18.12
CA PHE A 127 -5.57 1.26 17.41
C PHE A 127 -5.54 -0.09 18.14
N GLY A 128 -6.59 -0.88 17.92
CA GLY A 128 -6.72 -2.20 18.56
C GLY A 128 -5.54 -3.11 18.23
N GLY A 129 -5.05 -3.84 19.24
CA GLY A 129 -3.95 -4.79 19.07
C GLY A 129 -2.55 -4.16 19.05
N HIS A 130 -2.41 -2.86 19.26
CA HIS A 130 -1.11 -2.19 19.38
C HIS A 130 -0.90 -1.64 20.78
N ARG A 131 0.32 -1.79 21.31
CA ARG A 131 0.67 -1.27 22.65
C ARG A 131 0.84 0.25 22.68
N TYR A 132 1.30 0.84 21.58
CA TYR A 132 1.57 2.28 21.45
C TYR A 132 0.88 2.85 20.20
N PRO A 133 0.59 4.16 20.16
CA PRO A 133 0.04 4.83 18.98
C PRO A 133 0.99 4.67 17.81
N ARG A 134 0.53 4.03 16.72
CA ARG A 134 1.37 3.81 15.55
C ARG A 134 0.67 3.87 14.20
N LEU A 135 -0.62 4.16 14.17
CA LEU A 135 -1.35 4.31 12.90
C LEU A 135 -1.17 5.73 12.36
N ALA A 136 -0.32 5.87 11.34
CA ALA A 136 -0.29 7.06 10.49
C ALA A 136 -1.61 7.14 9.72
N HIS A 137 -2.25 8.30 9.67
CA HIS A 137 -3.61 8.44 9.13
C HIS A 137 -3.85 9.81 8.48
N VAL A 138 -4.97 9.89 7.76
CA VAL A 138 -5.54 11.12 7.20
C VAL A 138 -7.01 11.14 7.58
N GLY A 139 -7.36 11.80 8.69
CA GLY A 139 -8.68 11.66 9.31
C GLY A 139 -9.12 10.19 9.33
N ASP A 140 -10.28 9.93 8.72
CA ASP A 140 -10.83 8.57 8.52
C ASP A 140 -10.88 8.17 7.04
N ARG A 141 -9.92 8.64 6.25
CA ARG A 141 -9.86 8.40 4.79
C ARG A 141 -8.47 8.01 4.31
N THR A 142 -7.68 7.37 5.17
CA THR A 142 -6.28 7.02 4.87
C THR A 142 -6.17 6.22 3.57
N GLY A 143 -7.01 5.22 3.34
CA GLY A 143 -7.01 4.38 2.16
C GLY A 143 -7.25 5.14 0.85
N LEU A 144 -8.12 6.15 0.88
CA LEU A 144 -8.33 7.07 -0.23
C LEU A 144 -7.05 7.87 -0.53
N GLU A 145 -6.37 8.35 0.51
CA GLU A 145 -5.08 9.03 0.34
C GLU A 145 -4.05 8.10 -0.29
N LEU A 146 -3.86 6.90 0.28
CA LEU A 146 -2.85 5.96 -0.21
C LEU A 146 -3.08 5.59 -1.68
N ILE A 147 -4.34 5.34 -2.07
CA ILE A 147 -4.66 5.01 -3.46
C ILE A 147 -4.42 6.20 -4.38
N ARG A 148 -4.78 7.43 -3.98
CA ARG A 148 -4.53 8.62 -4.80
C ARG A 148 -3.04 8.84 -5.00
N THR A 149 -2.24 8.77 -3.95
CA THR A 149 -0.78 8.92 -4.02
C THR A 149 -0.16 7.85 -4.93
N LEU A 150 -0.54 6.59 -4.76
CA LEU A 150 -0.01 5.50 -5.58
C LEU A 150 -0.44 5.61 -7.04
N GLN A 151 -1.69 6.00 -7.30
CA GLN A 151 -2.18 6.19 -8.66
C GLN A 151 -1.46 7.35 -9.33
N ASP A 152 -1.40 8.52 -8.68
CA ASP A 152 -0.77 9.72 -9.22
C ASP A 152 0.72 9.49 -9.46
N HIS A 153 1.43 8.91 -8.49
CA HIS A 153 2.83 8.56 -8.68
C HIS A 153 3.01 7.54 -9.81
N GLY A 154 2.17 6.50 -9.85
CA GLY A 154 2.30 5.37 -10.79
C GLY A 154 2.03 5.72 -12.25
N VAL A 155 1.06 6.60 -12.55
CA VAL A 155 0.78 6.98 -13.96
C VAL A 155 1.95 7.69 -14.63
N HIS A 156 2.84 8.30 -13.86
CA HIS A 156 4.05 8.95 -14.36
C HIS A 156 5.24 7.98 -14.53
N GLN A 157 5.10 6.71 -14.14
CA GLN A 157 6.18 5.70 -14.19
C GLN A 157 6.19 4.88 -15.49
N GLY A 158 5.39 5.23 -16.51
CA GLY A 158 5.36 4.48 -17.77
C GLY A 158 4.71 3.09 -17.67
N ILE A 159 3.84 2.89 -16.66
CA ILE A 159 3.08 1.64 -16.48
C ILE A 159 1.95 1.58 -17.53
N SER A 160 1.84 0.47 -18.26
CA SER A 160 0.72 0.23 -19.18
C SER A 160 -0.47 -0.34 -18.42
N VAL A 161 -1.61 0.35 -18.42
CA VAL A 161 -2.81 -0.07 -17.67
C VAL A 161 -3.85 -0.67 -18.62
N HIS A 162 -4.38 -1.83 -18.25
CA HIS A 162 -5.38 -2.61 -18.98
C HIS A 162 -6.63 -2.88 -18.16
#